data_AF-A0A1A8UWC7-F1
#
_entry.id   AF-A0A1A8UWC7-F1
#
_cell.length_a   1.000
_cell.length_b   1.000
_cell.length_c   1.000
_cell.angle_alpha   90.00
_cell.angle_beta   90.00
_cell.angle_gamma   90.00
#
_symmetry.space_group_name_H-M   'P 1'
#
loop_
_entity.id
_entity.type
_entity.pdbx_description
1 polymer ?
#
loop_
_entity_poly.entity_id
_entity_poly.type
_entity_poly.pdbx_seq_one_letter_code
_entity_poly.pdbx_strand_id
1 'polypeptide(L)'
;KDVQVFKGHLDFQDSRMSSLMSFLTSVPRATQLLDKEPGHMLLVNSMEHEFRRYLQQVHRHTFRQDKRDPDITLYDQMNQPVVMYRVKPAAFDLFLGGCIAAYLGVVYYGIQNFG
;
A
#
# COMPACT_ATOMS: atom_id res chain seq x y z
N LYS A 1 -43.65 -13.58 -24.19
CA LYS A 1 -42.82 -12.52 -24.83
C LYS A 1 -42.50 -11.52 -23.74
N ASP A 2 -41.28 -11.58 -23.21
CA ASP A 2 -40.85 -10.74 -22.09
C ASP A 2 -40.93 -9.27 -22.48
N VAL A 3 -41.62 -8.49 -21.65
CA VAL A 3 -41.74 -7.05 -21.84
C VAL A 3 -40.36 -6.47 -21.58
N GLN A 4 -39.69 -5.99 -22.63
CA GLN A 4 -38.48 -5.19 -22.49
C GLN A 4 -38.89 -3.86 -21.83
N VAL A 5 -38.76 -3.81 -20.50
CA VAL A 5 -39.06 -2.66 -19.64
C VAL A 5 -38.08 -1.51 -19.90
N PHE A 6 -36.86 -1.84 -20.32
CA PHE A 6 -35.80 -0.87 -20.58
C PHE A 6 -35.52 -0.80 -22.08
N LYS A 7 -35.61 0.41 -22.66
CA LYS A 7 -35.31 0.67 -24.07
C LYS A 7 -34.55 1.98 -24.23
N GLY A 8 -33.65 2.04 -25.23
CA GLY A 8 -32.91 3.24 -25.59
C GLY A 8 -31.86 3.61 -24.53
N HIS A 9 -32.01 4.78 -23.90
CA HIS A 9 -31.05 5.29 -22.91
C HIS A 9 -31.04 4.52 -21.58
N LEU A 10 -32.09 3.73 -21.30
CA LEU A 10 -32.18 2.88 -20.11
C LEU A 10 -31.73 1.44 -20.38
N ASP A 11 -31.29 1.15 -21.60
CA ASP A 11 -30.89 -0.20 -21.98
C ASP A 11 -29.68 -0.70 -21.17
N PHE A 12 -29.66 -2.00 -20.90
CA PHE A 12 -28.65 -2.60 -20.03
C PHE A 12 -27.32 -2.72 -20.78
N GLN A 13 -26.26 -2.15 -20.21
CA GLN A 13 -24.93 -2.17 -20.81
C GLN A 13 -24.03 -3.19 -20.09
N ASP A 14 -23.93 -4.41 -20.63
CA ASP A 14 -23.08 -5.49 -20.08
C ASP A 14 -21.61 -5.09 -19.93
N SER A 15 -21.09 -4.29 -20.86
CA SER A 15 -19.70 -3.80 -20.84
C SER A 15 -19.43 -2.84 -19.68
N ARG A 16 -20.41 -1.99 -19.32
CA ARG A 16 -20.35 -1.13 -18.13
C ARG A 16 -20.34 -1.97 -16.87
N MET A 17 -21.23 -2.97 -16.78
CA MET A 17 -21.31 -3.85 -15.61
C MET A 17 -20.01 -4.61 -15.41
N SER A 18 -19.43 -5.14 -16.50
CA SER A 18 -18.16 -5.88 -16.46
C SER A 18 -16.98 -4.99 -16.02
N SER A 19 -16.92 -3.75 -16.51
CA SER A 19 -15.87 -2.80 -16.12
C SER A 19 -16.00 -2.32 -14.67
N LEU A 20 -17.23 -2.07 -14.20
CA LEU A 20 -17.48 -1.76 -12.78
C LEU A 20 -17.12 -2.94 -11.89
N MET A 21 -17.47 -4.17 -12.30
CA MET A 21 -17.12 -5.36 -11.55
C MET A 21 -15.59 -5.51 -11.46
N SER A 22 -14.88 -5.36 -12.58
CA SER A 22 -13.41 -5.39 -12.62
C SER A 22 -12.80 -4.33 -11.71
N PHE A 23 -13.29 -3.09 -11.77
CA PHE A 23 -12.85 -2.00 -10.90
C PHE A 23 -13.08 -2.31 -9.40
N LEU A 24 -14.27 -2.76 -9.02
CA LEU A 24 -14.59 -3.12 -7.64
C LEU A 24 -13.82 -4.34 -7.13
N THR A 25 -13.34 -5.22 -8.01
CA THR A 25 -12.50 -6.38 -7.65
C THR A 25 -11.00 -6.08 -7.66
N SER A 26 -10.58 -4.91 -8.15
CA SER A 26 -9.15 -4.56 -8.26
C SER A 26 -8.46 -4.29 -6.92
N VAL A 27 -9.23 -4.05 -5.84
CA VAL A 27 -8.73 -3.69 -4.51
C VAL A 27 -9.28 -4.68 -3.45
N PRO A 28 -8.46 -5.18 -2.52
CA PRO A 28 -8.86 -6.19 -1.53
C PRO A 28 -9.90 -5.70 -0.51
N ARG A 29 -11.11 -6.27 -0.47
CA ARG A 29 -12.25 -5.75 0.31
C ARG A 29 -12.25 -6.10 1.81
N ALA A 30 -11.14 -5.92 2.51
CA ALA A 30 -11.14 -6.07 3.97
C ALA A 30 -11.87 -4.88 4.63
N THR A 31 -12.97 -5.14 5.33
CA THR A 31 -13.78 -4.10 5.99
C THR A 31 -13.00 -3.28 7.01
N GLN A 32 -11.94 -3.86 7.59
CA GLN A 32 -11.05 -3.22 8.56
C GLN A 32 -10.05 -2.22 7.94
N LEU A 33 -9.81 -2.33 6.63
CA LEU A 33 -8.88 -1.47 5.87
C LEU A 33 -9.60 -0.34 5.13
N LEU A 34 -10.94 -0.41 5.05
CA LEU A 34 -11.76 0.51 4.25
C LEU A 34 -11.63 1.99 4.67
N ASP A 35 -11.28 2.23 5.95
CA ASP A 35 -11.11 3.57 6.53
C ASP A 35 -9.64 3.94 6.76
N LYS A 36 -8.71 2.99 6.57
CA LYS A 36 -7.28 3.17 6.90
C LYS A 36 -6.43 3.42 5.67
N GLU A 37 -6.77 2.81 4.55
CA GLU A 37 -5.96 2.87 3.34
C GLU A 37 -6.51 3.89 2.33
N PRO A 38 -5.64 4.75 1.76
CA PRO A 38 -6.07 5.78 0.82
C PRO A 38 -6.69 5.21 -0.47
N GLY A 39 -6.25 4.01 -0.91
CA GLY A 39 -6.81 3.32 -2.07
C GLY A 39 -8.28 2.92 -1.88
N HIS A 40 -8.64 2.49 -0.68
CA HIS A 40 -10.01 2.15 -0.32
C HIS A 40 -10.92 3.39 -0.27
N MET A 41 -10.42 4.49 0.25
CA MET A 41 -11.15 5.76 0.27
C MET A 41 -11.44 6.26 -1.15
N LEU A 42 -10.47 6.14 -2.06
CA LEU A 42 -10.63 6.54 -3.46
C LEU A 42 -11.66 5.67 -4.21
N LEU A 43 -11.71 4.36 -3.92
CA LEU A 43 -12.72 3.46 -4.46
C LEU A 43 -14.14 3.90 -4.06
N VAL A 44 -14.36 4.15 -2.76
CA VAL A 44 -15.67 4.56 -2.23
C VAL A 44 -16.08 5.93 -2.77
N ASN A 45 -15.15 6.88 -2.84
CA ASN A 45 -15.43 8.21 -3.39
C ASN A 45 -15.79 8.15 -4.88
N SER A 46 -15.09 7.32 -5.66
CA SER A 46 -15.40 7.09 -7.08
C SER A 46 -16.80 6.50 -7.26
N MET A 47 -17.17 5.54 -6.41
CA MET A 47 -18.49 4.90 -6.43
C MET A 47 -19.61 5.87 -6.01
N GLU A 48 -19.37 6.69 -4.98
CA GLU A 48 -20.30 7.73 -4.57
C GLU A 48 -20.53 8.76 -5.69
N HIS A 49 -19.47 9.13 -6.41
CA HIS A 49 -19.57 10.05 -7.54
C HIS A 49 -20.37 9.46 -8.71
N GLU A 50 -20.18 8.17 -9.00
CA GLU A 50 -20.94 7.46 -10.04
C GLU A 50 -22.42 7.40 -9.69
N PHE A 51 -22.77 7.03 -8.45
CA PHE A 51 -24.16 6.98 -8.02
C PHE A 51 -24.84 8.33 -7.97
N ARG A 52 -24.13 9.41 -7.62
CA ARG A 52 -24.71 10.78 -7.62
C ARG A 52 -25.18 11.22 -9.01
N ARG A 53 -24.67 10.60 -10.09
CA ARG A 53 -25.12 10.87 -11.46
C ARG A 53 -26.51 10.30 -11.75
N TYR A 54 -26.88 9.19 -11.10
CA TYR A 54 -28.11 8.45 -11.39
C TYR A 54 -29.14 8.46 -10.25
N LEU A 55 -28.71 8.75 -9.01
CA LEU A 55 -29.54 8.73 -7.81
C LEU A 55 -29.51 10.09 -7.10
N GLN A 56 -30.65 10.49 -6.54
CA GLN A 56 -30.71 11.63 -5.62
C GLN A 56 -30.47 11.14 -4.17
N GLN A 57 -29.69 11.90 -3.39
CA GLN A 57 -29.37 11.64 -1.98
C GLN A 57 -28.45 10.44 -1.66
N VAL A 58 -27.28 10.37 -2.30
CA VAL A 58 -26.25 9.36 -1.96
C VAL A 58 -25.49 9.76 -0.69
N HIS A 59 -25.57 8.93 0.35
CA HIS A 59 -24.86 9.12 1.62
C HIS A 59 -24.04 7.88 1.99
N ARG A 60 -22.82 8.10 2.49
CA ARG A 60 -21.95 7.04 3.00
C ARG A 60 -22.40 6.64 4.41
N HIS A 61 -22.80 5.39 4.58
CA HIS A 61 -23.04 4.80 5.91
C HIS A 61 -21.95 3.80 6.24
N THR A 62 -21.17 4.08 7.28
CA THR A 62 -20.20 3.14 7.84
C THR A 62 -20.83 2.43 9.03
N PHE A 63 -21.08 1.13 8.91
CA PHE A 63 -21.56 0.32 10.03
C PHE A 63 -20.36 -0.14 10.86
N ARG A 64 -20.35 0.23 12.14
CA ARG A 64 -19.36 -0.28 13.09
C ARG A 64 -19.77 -1.70 13.49
N GLN A 65 -18.96 -2.70 13.16
CA GLN A 65 -19.22 -4.07 13.59
C GLN A 65 -19.35 -4.15 15.12
N ASP A 66 -20.32 -4.95 15.59
CA ASP A 66 -20.52 -5.25 17.00
C ASP A 66 -19.26 -5.90 17.56
N LYS A 67 -18.77 -5.39 18.69
CA LYS A 67 -17.49 -5.75 19.30
C LYS A 67 -17.52 -7.09 20.06
N ARG A 68 -18.52 -7.93 19.81
CA ARG A 68 -18.58 -9.27 20.42
C ARG A 68 -17.35 -10.03 19.97
N ASP A 69 -16.54 -10.46 20.92
CA ASP A 69 -15.23 -11.06 20.67
C ASP A 69 -15.33 -12.16 19.61
N PRO A 70 -14.70 -12.00 18.44
CA PRO A 70 -14.67 -13.07 17.46
C PRO A 70 -13.74 -14.18 18.00
N ASP A 71 -14.22 -15.42 18.02
CA ASP A 71 -13.39 -16.62 18.32
C ASP A 71 -12.21 -16.80 17.35
N ILE A 72 -12.14 -15.99 16.29
CA ILE A 72 -11.10 -15.99 15.26
C ILE A 72 -10.43 -14.61 15.15
N THR A 73 -9.15 -14.54 15.54
CA THR A 73 -8.31 -13.36 15.31
C THR A 73 -7.68 -13.42 13.92
N LEU A 74 -8.19 -12.62 12.98
CA LEU A 74 -7.53 -12.41 11.69
C LEU A 74 -6.32 -11.50 11.90
N TYR A 75 -5.12 -12.02 11.64
CA TYR A 75 -3.88 -11.26 11.72
C TYR A 75 -3.73 -10.35 10.49
N ASP A 76 -3.93 -9.05 10.69
CA ASP A 76 -3.65 -8.00 9.70
C ASP A 76 -2.19 -7.54 9.83
N GLN A 77 -1.23 -8.44 9.56
CA GLN A 77 0.20 -8.18 9.69
C GLN A 77 0.79 -7.75 8.34
N MET A 78 0.42 -6.58 7.82
CA MET A 78 0.93 -6.09 6.53
C MET A 78 1.85 -4.87 6.60
N ASN A 79 2.06 -4.28 7.80
CA ASN A 79 2.84 -3.06 7.94
C ASN A 79 4.15 -3.27 8.71
N GLN A 80 4.95 -4.24 8.27
CA GLN A 80 6.32 -4.39 8.76
C GLN A 80 7.25 -3.49 7.93
N PRO A 81 7.87 -2.45 8.52
CA PRO A 81 8.84 -1.63 7.81
C PRO A 81 10.06 -2.48 7.45
N VAL A 82 10.22 -2.78 6.16
CA VAL A 82 11.42 -3.45 5.65
C VAL A 82 12.56 -2.45 5.62
N VAL A 83 13.38 -2.47 6.67
CA VAL A 83 14.59 -1.66 6.75
C VAL A 83 15.71 -2.32 5.94
N MET A 84 15.92 -1.84 4.72
CA MET A 84 17.04 -2.29 3.89
C MET A 84 18.27 -1.42 4.13
N TYR A 85 19.16 -1.84 5.02
CA TYR A 85 20.45 -1.18 5.19
C TYR A 85 21.35 -1.48 3.98
N ARG A 86 21.67 -0.44 3.19
CA ARG A 86 22.60 -0.52 2.05
C ARG A 86 24.04 -0.29 2.50
N VAL A 87 24.54 -1.19 3.33
CA VAL A 87 25.99 -1.26 3.61
C VAL A 87 26.47 -2.65 3.25
N LYS A 88 27.25 -2.77 2.17
CA LYS A 88 28.03 -3.99 1.94
C LYS A 88 29.01 -4.09 3.11
N PRO A 89 28.99 -5.17 3.92
CA PRO A 89 29.80 -5.29 5.13
C PRO A 89 31.30 -5.02 4.91
N ALA A 90 31.79 -5.26 3.69
CA ALA A 90 33.19 -5.09 3.29
C ALA A 90 33.72 -3.64 3.28
N ALA A 91 32.85 -2.62 3.19
CA ALA A 91 33.33 -1.23 3.12
C ALA A 91 33.94 -0.73 4.44
N PHE A 92 33.42 -1.23 5.57
CA PHE A 92 33.93 -0.87 6.89
C PHE A 92 35.31 -1.49 7.16
N ASP A 93 35.47 -2.78 6.85
CA ASP A 93 36.74 -3.48 7.04
C ASP A 93 37.87 -2.88 6.19
N LEU A 94 37.58 -2.45 4.95
CA LEU A 94 38.56 -1.79 4.08
C LEU A 94 38.94 -0.40 4.63
N PHE A 95 37.97 0.38 5.13
CA PHE A 95 38.24 1.68 5.73
C PHE A 95 39.08 1.55 7.00
N LEU A 96 38.73 0.60 7.87
CA LEU A 96 39.45 0.33 9.11
C LEU A 96 40.89 -0.14 8.83
N GLY A 97 41.06 -1.09 7.90
CA GLY A 97 42.38 -1.57 7.48
C GLY A 97 43.24 -0.46 6.86
N GLY A 98 42.65 0.39 6.02
CA GLY A 98 43.33 1.56 5.44
C GLY A 98 43.82 2.55 6.50
N CYS A 99 43.00 2.84 7.52
CA CYS A 99 43.39 3.72 8.62
C CYS A 99 44.57 3.16 9.42
N ILE A 100 44.58 1.85 9.70
CA ILE A 100 45.68 1.19 10.42
C ILE A 100 46.98 1.23 9.60
N ALA A 101 46.89 0.93 8.29
CA ALA A 101 48.04 0.97 7.40
C ALA A 101 48.64 2.38 7.28
N ALA A 102 47.79 3.40 7.15
CA ALA A 102 48.22 4.80 7.10
C ALA A 102 48.89 5.23 8.42
N TYR A 103 48.30 4.86 9.56
CA TYR A 103 48.87 5.17 10.88
C TYR A 103 50.28 4.60 11.05
N LEU A 104 50.45 3.30 10.77
CA LEU A 104 51.76 2.64 10.87
C LEU A 104 52.76 3.23 9.87
N GLY A 105 52.32 3.58 8.66
CA GLY A 105 53.16 4.21 7.64
C GLY A 105 53.70 5.57 8.07
N VAL A 106 52.86 6.43 8.65
CA VAL A 106 53.28 7.75 9.14
C VAL A 106 54.24 7.62 10.32
N VAL A 107 53.95 6.72 11.27
CA VAL A 107 54.83 6.47 12.42
C VAL A 107 56.20 5.96 11.97
N TYR A 108 56.23 4.99 11.06
CA TYR A 108 57.47 4.42 10.53
C TYR A 108 58.28 5.47 9.77
N TYR A 109 57.65 6.27 8.91
CA TYR A 109 58.31 7.34 8.18
C TYR A 109 58.84 8.43 9.12
N GLY A 110 58.10 8.77 10.17
CA GLY A 110 58.55 9.69 11.21
C GLY A 110 59.80 9.20 11.93
N ILE A 111 59.83 7.92 12.33
CA ILE A 111 61.01 7.31 12.95
C ILE A 111 62.20 7.29 11.98
N GLN A 112 61.99 6.96 10.71
CA GLN A 112 63.08 6.90 9.74
C GLN A 112 63.67 8.28 9.38
N ASN A 113 62.87 9.34 9.48
CA ASN A 113 63.30 10.70 9.13
C ASN A 113 63.83 11.50 10.32
N PHE A 114 63.45 11.14 11.56
CA PHE A 114 63.88 11.81 12.79
C PHE A 114 64.70 10.94 13.75
N GLY A 115 64.88 9.66 13.45
CA GLY A 115 65.70 8.70 14.20
C GLY A 115 67.02 8.39 13.54
#